data_AF-A0A6A5U4L6-F1
#
_entry.id   AF-A0A6A5U4L6-F1
#
_cell.length_a   1.000
_cell.length_b   1.000
_cell.length_c   1.000
_cell.angle_alpha   90.00
_cell.angle_beta   90.00
_cell.angle_gamma   90.00
#
_symmetry.space_group_name_H-M   'P 1'
#
loop_
_entity.id
_entity.type
_entity.pdbx_description
1 polymer ?
#
loop_
_entity_poly.entity_id
_entity_poly.type
_entity_poly.pdbx_seq_one_letter_code
_entity_poly.pdbx_strand_id
1 'polypeptide(L)'
;MSLRTSIQRTAAPLSCATRTTPSTMPLRAKIAPTAWRTGTRMYSTPTEDVLAPQPDDSPDDVLFTNNYGVRSIELNRPAKLNSLNGSMARKIIPRLQEWAKSELAGVVIIKGKGRAFCAGGDVAALAKWNQQGPEGQQKSSDYFGLEYKLDHLIATYTKPYVAFMDGITMGGGVGLSIHAPFRIATENSIFAMPETTIGFFPDVGASFFLPRMEGAMGLYLALTSDQLKGVDLFYHGVATHYIHSSTLQALEARLAELQFPDYLSPNQRFKIIDATIEEFSTGLPATKPQISGELRKTIDKVFHKDQPSIHSILDSLAEVESSASSSEELKIWAKKTTETLHTRSPIAVAVTLQQMRIGRRWSISETFQREYEIASHFMAHHDFVEGVTARLIKRSKERPRWNPNTFDDVKRSDVSAFFARQEGKDPLPLISEKDYEEYPHQWLGLPKEDEILQEAAGKSEHEVVAALLEKHGGKQGVREKVAEVLERYNV
;
A
#
# COMPACT_ATOMS: atom_id res chain seq x y z
N MET A 1 49.26 0.93 -48.70
CA MET A 1 50.45 0.98 -49.58
C MET A 1 50.91 2.41 -49.68
N SER A 2 52.15 2.66 -49.23
CA SER A 2 52.84 3.95 -49.13
C SER A 2 53.30 4.45 -50.49
N LEU A 3 53.23 5.76 -50.74
CA LEU A 3 54.10 6.56 -51.62
C LEU A 3 53.85 8.04 -51.22
N ARG A 4 54.81 8.95 -50.98
CA ARG A 4 56.27 8.92 -51.04
C ARG A 4 56.78 10.31 -50.57
N THR A 5 57.89 10.35 -49.80
CA THR A 5 59.08 11.27 -49.90
C THR A 5 58.88 12.80 -50.01
N SER A 6 59.66 13.71 -49.41
CA SER A 6 61.03 13.66 -48.85
C SER A 6 61.40 15.02 -48.22
N ILE A 7 62.01 14.96 -47.02
CA ILE A 7 63.29 15.54 -46.58
C ILE A 7 63.65 16.99 -47.00
N GLN A 8 63.86 17.88 -46.02
CA GLN A 8 65.19 18.46 -45.74
C GLN A 8 65.30 19.05 -44.32
N ARG A 9 66.42 18.71 -43.66
CA ARG A 9 66.85 19.11 -42.31
C ARG A 9 67.68 20.39 -42.36
N THR A 10 67.63 21.18 -41.29
CA THR A 10 68.73 21.91 -40.59
C THR A 10 68.05 22.82 -39.55
N ALA A 11 68.52 23.15 -38.36
CA ALA A 11 69.61 22.76 -37.48
C ALA A 11 69.16 23.25 -36.07
N ALA A 12 69.48 22.52 -35.01
CA ALA A 12 69.36 23.02 -33.64
C ALA A 12 70.68 23.70 -33.24
N PRO A 13 70.66 24.66 -32.29
CA PRO A 13 71.21 24.32 -30.98
C PRO A 13 70.48 24.91 -29.76
N LEU A 14 70.37 24.06 -28.74
CA LEU A 14 70.54 24.22 -27.29
C LEU A 14 70.31 25.58 -26.57
N SER A 15 69.41 25.47 -25.58
CA SER A 15 69.54 25.89 -24.16
C SER A 15 69.42 27.38 -23.79
N CYS A 16 68.34 27.70 -23.05
CA CYS A 16 68.47 28.39 -21.77
C CYS A 16 67.20 28.17 -20.93
N ALA A 17 67.34 27.54 -19.77
CA ALA A 17 66.28 27.39 -18.78
C ALA A 17 66.11 28.71 -18.01
N THR A 18 64.89 29.24 -17.93
CA THR A 18 64.52 30.22 -16.91
C THR A 18 63.14 29.90 -16.34
N ARG A 19 63.10 29.78 -15.01
CA ARG A 19 61.90 29.63 -14.18
C ARG A 19 61.03 30.86 -14.30
N THR A 20 59.74 30.67 -14.55
CA THR A 20 58.71 31.70 -14.32
C THR A 20 57.58 31.11 -13.50
N THR A 21 57.46 31.59 -12.26
CA THR A 21 56.33 31.43 -11.35
C THR A 21 55.09 32.15 -11.92
N PRO A 22 53.88 31.56 -11.93
CA PRO A 22 52.69 32.28 -12.33
C PRO A 22 52.10 33.10 -11.17
N SER A 23 51.84 34.36 -11.51
CA SER A 23 51.16 35.42 -10.76
C SER A 23 49.79 35.00 -10.25
N THR A 24 49.52 35.31 -8.98
CA THR A 24 48.21 35.35 -8.34
C THR A 24 47.32 36.41 -9.00
N MET A 25 46.05 36.06 -9.26
CA MET A 25 44.98 37.02 -9.58
C MET A 25 44.11 37.27 -8.33
N PRO A 26 43.60 38.50 -8.14
CA PRO A 26 43.02 38.92 -6.87
C PRO A 26 41.55 38.53 -6.68
N LEU A 27 41.20 38.32 -5.42
CA LEU A 27 39.85 38.09 -4.88
C LEU A 27 38.86 39.16 -5.34
N ARG A 28 37.81 38.74 -6.05
CA ARG A 28 36.65 39.59 -6.37
C ARG A 28 35.68 39.54 -5.19
N ALA A 29 35.73 40.56 -4.34
CA ALA A 29 34.77 40.77 -3.26
C ALA A 29 33.35 40.94 -3.83
N LYS A 30 32.43 40.04 -3.49
CA LYS A 30 30.98 40.24 -3.69
C LYS A 30 30.45 41.06 -2.51
N ILE A 31 30.24 42.36 -2.72
CA ILE A 31 29.48 43.21 -1.81
C ILE A 31 28.00 42.93 -2.08
N ALA A 32 27.32 42.30 -1.12
CA ALA A 32 25.86 42.19 -1.11
C ALA A 32 25.28 43.31 -0.22
N PRO A 33 24.19 43.98 -0.60
CA PRO A 33 23.61 45.05 0.18
C PRO A 33 22.98 44.52 1.49
N THR A 34 23.44 45.08 2.61
CA THR A 34 22.97 44.84 3.98
C THR A 34 21.67 45.60 4.27
N ALA A 35 20.58 45.22 3.61
CA ALA A 35 19.24 45.60 4.05
C ALA A 35 18.24 44.60 3.48
N TRP A 36 17.74 43.74 4.36
CA TRP A 36 16.58 42.82 4.28
C TRP A 36 16.97 41.44 4.84
N ARG A 37 17.38 41.43 6.11
CA ARG A 37 17.24 40.24 6.96
C ARG A 37 15.89 40.34 7.67
N THR A 38 14.80 40.08 6.95
CA THR A 38 13.59 39.57 7.60
C THR A 38 13.92 38.17 8.10
N GLY A 39 13.86 37.98 9.41
CA GLY A 39 14.21 36.72 10.06
C GLY A 39 13.41 35.57 9.48
N THR A 40 14.05 34.78 8.62
CA THR A 40 13.61 33.43 8.32
C THR A 40 13.73 32.66 9.63
N ARG A 41 12.63 32.52 10.38
CA ARG A 41 12.52 31.40 11.32
C ARG A 41 12.63 30.14 10.48
N MET A 42 13.85 29.57 10.43
CA MET A 42 14.03 28.19 10.00
C MET A 42 13.32 27.34 11.05
N TYR A 43 12.08 26.98 10.77
CA TYR A 43 11.55 25.74 11.31
C TYR A 43 12.26 24.65 10.52
N SER A 44 13.40 24.18 11.00
CA SER A 44 14.01 22.95 10.51
C SER A 44 13.03 21.84 10.82
N THR A 45 12.17 21.49 9.86
CA THR A 45 11.35 20.30 9.97
C THR A 45 12.33 19.12 9.90
N PRO A 46 12.41 18.23 10.90
CA PRO A 46 13.32 17.07 10.88
C PRO A 46 13.18 16.19 9.62
N THR A 47 12.09 16.37 8.87
CA THR A 47 11.76 15.69 7.63
C THR A 47 12.66 16.06 6.44
N GLU A 48 13.25 17.25 6.36
CA GLU A 48 14.06 17.64 5.18
C GLU A 48 15.32 16.77 5.02
N ASP A 49 16.02 16.47 6.12
CA ASP A 49 17.22 15.62 6.08
C ASP A 49 16.88 14.15 5.78
N VAL A 50 15.74 13.65 6.27
CA VAL A 50 15.29 12.26 6.04
C VAL A 50 14.88 12.03 4.58
N LEU A 51 14.43 13.08 3.89
CA LEU A 51 14.01 13.04 2.49
C LEU A 51 15.15 13.34 1.51
N ALA A 52 16.34 13.69 1.99
CA ALA A 52 17.49 13.98 1.14
C ALA A 52 17.89 12.73 0.31
N PRO A 53 18.17 12.89 -1.00
CA PRO A 53 18.65 11.79 -1.83
C PRO A 53 19.88 11.12 -1.24
N GLN A 54 19.88 9.80 -1.20
CA GLN A 54 20.99 8.99 -0.69
C GLN A 54 21.90 8.52 -1.84
N PRO A 55 23.19 8.22 -1.58
CA PRO A 55 24.13 7.83 -2.63
C PRO A 55 23.74 6.57 -3.42
N ASP A 56 22.96 5.67 -2.81
CA ASP A 56 22.48 4.42 -3.40
C ASP A 56 21.08 4.54 -4.05
N ASP A 57 20.50 5.74 -4.08
CA ASP A 57 19.21 5.98 -4.71
C ASP A 57 19.32 5.87 -6.23
N SER A 58 18.51 4.99 -6.83
CA SER A 58 18.44 4.84 -8.29
C SER A 58 17.81 6.10 -8.90
N PRO A 59 18.35 6.68 -9.99
CA PRO A 59 17.81 7.91 -10.57
C PRO A 59 16.40 7.72 -11.12
N ASP A 60 16.13 6.56 -11.74
CA ASP A 60 14.92 6.31 -12.54
C ASP A 60 13.98 5.28 -11.91
N ASP A 61 14.02 5.04 -10.59
CA ASP A 61 13.13 4.06 -9.95
C ASP A 61 11.67 4.56 -9.78
N VAL A 62 11.45 5.87 -9.92
CA VAL A 62 10.13 6.50 -10.05
C VAL A 62 10.20 7.51 -11.18
N LEU A 63 9.25 7.43 -12.11
CA LEU A 63 9.10 8.39 -13.20
C LEU A 63 7.91 9.30 -12.91
N PHE A 64 8.12 10.60 -13.03
CA PHE A 64 7.06 11.60 -12.87
C PHE A 64 6.73 12.21 -14.22
N THR A 65 5.45 12.25 -14.57
CA THR A 65 4.98 12.92 -15.79
C THR A 65 3.88 13.92 -15.47
N ASN A 66 3.85 15.01 -16.24
CA ASN A 66 2.86 16.07 -16.11
C ASN A 66 2.10 16.16 -17.43
N ASN A 67 0.79 15.98 -17.38
CA ASN A 67 -0.07 16.11 -18.56
C ASN A 67 -1.29 16.95 -18.18
N TYR A 68 -1.35 18.20 -18.64
CA TYR A 68 -2.39 19.17 -18.27
C TYR A 68 -2.67 19.17 -16.75
N GLY A 69 -3.89 18.81 -16.32
CA GLY A 69 -4.29 18.75 -14.90
C GLY A 69 -3.78 17.52 -14.14
N VAL A 70 -3.26 16.50 -14.84
CA VAL A 70 -2.78 15.26 -14.23
C VAL A 70 -1.30 15.33 -13.88
N ARG A 71 -0.96 14.74 -12.74
CA ARG A 71 0.40 14.43 -12.30
C ARG A 71 0.50 12.93 -12.07
N SER A 72 1.32 12.25 -12.87
CA SER A 72 1.45 10.79 -12.79
C SER A 72 2.75 10.37 -12.11
N ILE A 73 2.66 9.34 -11.28
CA ILE A 73 3.75 8.66 -10.59
C ILE A 73 3.80 7.25 -11.15
N GLU A 74 4.84 6.91 -11.91
CA GLU A 74 5.07 5.57 -12.42
C GLU A 74 6.21 4.89 -11.66
N LEU A 75 5.90 3.79 -10.97
CA LEU A 75 6.89 2.95 -10.31
C LEU A 75 7.65 2.15 -11.38
N ASN A 76 8.96 2.41 -11.52
CA ASN A 76 9.78 1.92 -12.62
C ASN A 76 10.90 0.97 -12.13
N ARG A 77 10.50 -0.12 -11.46
CA ARG A 77 11.38 -1.24 -11.10
C ARG A 77 10.79 -2.58 -11.55
N PRO A 78 10.45 -2.77 -12.84
CA PRO A 78 9.72 -3.95 -13.32
C PRO A 78 10.46 -5.27 -13.03
N ALA A 79 11.80 -5.25 -13.04
CA ALA A 79 12.63 -6.42 -12.70
C ALA A 79 12.45 -6.91 -11.25
N LYS A 80 12.00 -6.04 -10.35
CA LYS A 80 11.67 -6.34 -8.95
C LYS A 80 10.16 -6.22 -8.66
N LEU A 81 9.32 -6.28 -9.70
CA LEU A 81 7.87 -6.14 -9.57
C LEU A 81 7.44 -4.85 -8.86
N ASN A 82 8.19 -3.77 -9.11
CA ASN A 82 7.94 -2.45 -8.56
C ASN A 82 7.91 -2.42 -7.03
N SER A 83 8.65 -3.30 -6.36
CA SER A 83 8.71 -3.29 -4.89
C SER A 83 9.18 -1.92 -4.37
N LEU A 84 8.50 -1.41 -3.34
CA LEU A 84 8.79 -0.11 -2.74
C LEU A 84 10.12 -0.16 -1.99
N ASN A 85 10.93 0.89 -2.09
CA ASN A 85 12.15 1.04 -1.31
C ASN A 85 12.29 2.50 -0.81
N GLY A 86 13.28 2.74 0.06
CA GLY A 86 13.50 4.08 0.62
C GLY A 86 13.78 5.14 -0.45
N SER A 87 14.48 4.78 -1.52
CA SER A 87 14.78 5.66 -2.66
C SER A 87 13.51 6.18 -3.33
N MET A 88 12.55 5.30 -3.59
CA MET A 88 11.27 5.67 -4.18
C MET A 88 10.46 6.57 -3.24
N ALA A 89 10.36 6.21 -1.95
CA ALA A 89 9.60 7.01 -0.98
C ALA A 89 10.19 8.42 -0.80
N ARG A 90 11.52 8.57 -0.75
CA ARG A 90 12.22 9.86 -0.74
C ARG A 90 11.95 10.72 -1.98
N LYS A 91 11.61 10.11 -3.12
CA LYS A 91 11.22 10.85 -4.34
C LYS A 91 9.73 11.20 -4.37
N ILE A 92 8.86 10.30 -3.92
CA ILE A 92 7.41 10.47 -3.99
C ILE A 92 6.93 11.52 -2.99
N ILE A 93 7.39 11.46 -1.73
CA ILE A 93 6.91 12.35 -0.66
C ILE A 93 7.08 13.84 -1.04
N PRO A 94 8.27 14.33 -1.46
CA PRO A 94 8.43 15.73 -1.83
C PRO A 94 7.53 16.15 -2.99
N ARG A 95 7.30 15.26 -3.96
CA ARG A 95 6.44 15.56 -5.13
C ARG A 95 4.97 15.65 -4.76
N LEU A 96 4.49 14.79 -3.88
CA LEU A 96 3.15 14.92 -3.33
C LEU A 96 3.00 16.23 -2.54
N GLN A 97 3.97 16.59 -1.71
CA GLN A 97 3.93 17.86 -0.97
C GLN A 97 3.97 19.10 -1.89
N GLU A 98 4.71 19.03 -3.00
CA GLU A 98 4.75 20.07 -4.02
C GLU A 98 3.41 20.18 -4.77
N TRP A 99 2.86 19.06 -5.25
CA TRP A 99 1.63 19.04 -6.00
C TRP A 99 0.41 19.40 -5.15
N ALA A 100 0.42 19.10 -3.86
CA ALA A 100 -0.58 19.56 -2.90
C ALA A 100 -0.71 21.09 -2.87
N LYS A 101 0.37 21.83 -3.17
CA LYS A 101 0.40 23.31 -3.18
C LYS A 101 0.15 23.93 -4.56
N SER A 102 0.13 23.13 -5.63
CA SER A 102 0.08 23.63 -7.02
C SER A 102 -1.33 23.60 -7.60
N GLU A 103 -1.97 24.74 -7.87
CA GLU A 103 -3.32 24.76 -8.47
C GLU A 103 -3.40 24.08 -9.85
N LEU A 104 -2.28 23.95 -10.56
CA LEU A 104 -2.21 23.24 -11.85
C LEU A 104 -2.28 21.71 -11.71
N ALA A 105 -2.11 21.16 -10.51
CA ALA A 105 -2.27 19.73 -10.24
C ALA A 105 -3.70 19.46 -9.79
N GLY A 106 -4.55 19.03 -10.73
CA GLY A 106 -5.95 18.69 -10.49
C GLY A 106 -6.15 17.26 -10.00
N VAL A 107 -5.40 16.30 -10.54
CA VAL A 107 -5.49 14.87 -10.18
C VAL A 107 -4.09 14.27 -10.10
N VAL A 108 -3.83 13.47 -9.07
CA VAL A 108 -2.62 12.64 -8.96
C VAL A 108 -2.97 11.20 -9.33
N ILE A 109 -2.17 10.58 -10.19
CA ILE A 109 -2.31 9.18 -10.58
C ILE A 109 -1.04 8.43 -10.17
N ILE A 110 -1.18 7.27 -9.53
CA ILE A 110 -0.09 6.32 -9.31
C ILE A 110 -0.33 5.04 -10.09
N LYS A 111 0.72 4.54 -10.75
CA LYS A 111 0.70 3.32 -11.56
C LYS A 111 2.04 2.60 -11.52
N GLY A 112 2.05 1.31 -11.85
CA GLY A 112 3.27 0.50 -11.96
C GLY A 112 3.63 0.23 -13.42
N LYS A 113 4.93 0.11 -13.69
CA LYS A 113 5.42 -0.31 -15.01
C LYS A 113 5.48 -1.84 -15.11
N GLY A 114 4.96 -2.39 -16.20
CA GLY A 114 5.01 -3.83 -16.48
C GLY A 114 3.91 -4.61 -15.77
N ARG A 115 4.21 -5.85 -15.34
CA ARG A 115 3.18 -6.80 -14.87
C ARG A 115 2.66 -6.61 -13.43
N ALA A 116 3.19 -5.64 -12.70
CA ALA A 116 2.85 -5.42 -11.30
C ALA A 116 2.63 -3.93 -11.06
N PHE A 117 1.61 -3.60 -10.26
CA PHE A 117 1.50 -2.26 -9.71
C PHE A 117 2.65 -2.03 -8.72
N CYS A 118 2.65 -2.79 -7.62
CA CYS A 118 3.71 -2.81 -6.60
C CYS A 118 3.58 -4.08 -5.74
N ALA A 119 4.59 -4.94 -5.77
CA ALA A 119 4.59 -6.22 -5.06
C ALA A 119 5.39 -6.17 -3.74
N GLY A 120 4.94 -5.36 -2.79
CA GLY A 120 5.50 -5.25 -1.44
C GLY A 120 6.66 -4.26 -1.32
N GLY A 121 7.22 -4.15 -0.11
CA GLY A 121 8.49 -3.47 0.13
C GLY A 121 9.71 -4.34 -0.26
N ASP A 122 10.88 -3.73 -0.46
CA ASP A 122 12.16 -4.43 -0.72
C ASP A 122 12.72 -5.06 0.56
N VAL A 123 11.91 -5.88 1.25
CA VAL A 123 12.16 -6.42 2.59
C VAL A 123 13.35 -7.39 2.66
N ALA A 124 13.78 -7.92 1.51
CA ALA A 124 15.01 -8.71 1.42
C ALA A 124 16.27 -7.92 1.79
N ALA A 125 16.28 -6.60 1.58
CA ALA A 125 17.35 -5.73 2.05
C ALA A 125 17.30 -5.57 3.58
N LEU A 126 16.11 -5.39 4.15
CA LEU A 126 15.87 -5.25 5.58
C LEU A 126 16.39 -6.46 6.36
N ALA A 127 16.09 -7.68 5.90
CA ALA A 127 16.57 -8.90 6.55
C ALA A 127 18.10 -8.99 6.60
N LYS A 128 18.81 -8.48 5.58
CA LYS A 128 20.28 -8.40 5.57
C LYS A 128 20.82 -7.32 6.51
N TRP A 129 20.09 -6.22 6.70
CA TRP A 129 20.45 -5.20 7.68
C TRP A 129 20.22 -5.72 9.09
N ASN A 130 19.10 -6.38 9.37
CA ASN A 130 18.78 -6.88 10.72
C ASN A 130 19.81 -7.92 11.23
N GLN A 131 20.48 -8.63 10.34
CA GLN A 131 21.59 -9.54 10.67
C GLN A 131 22.86 -8.82 11.17
N GLN A 132 22.98 -7.52 10.96
CA GLN A 132 24.10 -6.69 11.39
C GLN A 132 23.94 -6.18 12.83
N GLY A 133 22.88 -6.61 13.53
CA GLY A 133 22.61 -6.23 14.92
C GLY A 133 21.79 -4.93 15.03
N PRO A 134 21.81 -4.27 16.21
CA PRO A 134 20.90 -3.17 16.53
C PRO A 134 20.92 -2.00 15.54
N GLU A 135 22.08 -1.66 14.98
CA GLU A 135 22.20 -0.57 14.00
C GLU A 135 21.46 -0.90 12.70
N GLY A 136 21.59 -2.13 12.21
CA GLY A 136 20.88 -2.57 11.02
C GLY A 136 19.37 -2.74 11.25
N GLN A 137 18.97 -3.14 12.47
CA GLN A 137 17.56 -3.16 12.88
C GLN A 137 16.96 -1.75 12.89
N GLN A 138 17.69 -0.77 13.44
CA GLN A 138 17.27 0.63 13.42
C GLN A 138 17.14 1.16 12.00
N LYS A 139 18.09 0.84 11.10
CA LYS A 139 18.00 1.21 9.68
C LYS A 139 16.73 0.65 9.00
N SER A 140 16.34 -0.58 9.36
CA SER A 140 15.10 -1.17 8.85
C SER A 140 13.85 -0.49 9.43
N SER A 141 13.87 -0.15 10.73
CA SER A 141 12.82 0.69 11.32
C SER A 141 12.71 2.04 10.61
N ASP A 142 13.82 2.71 10.32
CA ASP A 142 13.81 4.01 9.62
C ASP A 142 13.18 3.91 8.22
N TYR A 143 13.36 2.79 7.52
CA TYR A 143 12.65 2.51 6.26
C TYR A 143 11.13 2.46 6.46
N PHE A 144 10.63 1.70 7.44
CA PHE A 144 9.19 1.66 7.74
C PHE A 144 8.65 3.02 8.18
N GLY A 145 9.45 3.78 8.95
CA GLY A 145 9.09 5.14 9.34
C GLY A 145 8.93 6.07 8.13
N LEU A 146 9.68 5.85 7.05
CA LEU A 146 9.53 6.58 5.80
C LEU A 146 8.32 6.09 4.98
N GLU A 147 8.12 4.77 4.89
CA GLU A 147 6.97 4.15 4.21
C GLU A 147 5.64 4.62 4.83
N TYR A 148 5.50 4.54 6.17
CA TYR A 148 4.26 4.91 6.84
C TYR A 148 3.98 6.42 6.80
N LYS A 149 5.01 7.26 6.72
CA LYS A 149 4.84 8.70 6.44
C LYS A 149 4.29 8.94 5.04
N LEU A 150 4.71 8.16 4.04
CA LEU A 150 4.16 8.23 2.69
C LEU A 150 2.70 7.75 2.67
N ASP A 151 2.40 6.61 3.27
CA ASP A 151 1.05 6.05 3.29
C ASP A 151 0.07 6.99 4.02
N HIS A 152 0.47 7.58 5.16
CA HIS A 152 -0.32 8.60 5.86
C HIS A 152 -0.54 9.86 5.02
N LEU A 153 0.50 10.31 4.28
CA LEU A 153 0.37 11.44 3.37
C LEU A 153 -0.63 11.15 2.25
N ILE A 154 -0.66 9.93 1.71
CA ILE A 154 -1.66 9.49 0.72
C ILE A 154 -3.06 9.45 1.35
N ALA A 155 -3.19 8.87 2.55
CA ALA A 155 -4.45 8.76 3.26
C ALA A 155 -5.10 10.11 3.58
N THR A 156 -4.27 11.10 3.89
CA THR A 156 -4.71 12.45 4.28
C THR A 156 -4.56 13.48 3.17
N TYR A 157 -4.31 13.02 1.95
CA TYR A 157 -3.98 13.88 0.82
C TYR A 157 -5.14 14.82 0.47
N THR A 158 -4.81 16.06 0.12
CA THR A 158 -5.81 17.13 -0.06
C THR A 158 -6.41 17.18 -1.46
N LYS A 159 -5.85 16.40 -2.39
CA LYS A 159 -6.23 16.38 -3.80
C LYS A 159 -6.73 15.01 -4.22
N PRO A 160 -7.52 14.92 -5.29
CA PRO A 160 -7.89 13.64 -5.88
C PRO A 160 -6.65 12.79 -6.20
N TYR A 161 -6.63 11.58 -5.67
CA TYR A 161 -5.57 10.60 -5.85
C TYR A 161 -6.20 9.32 -6.40
N VAL A 162 -5.65 8.82 -7.51
CA VAL A 162 -6.13 7.65 -8.24
C VAL A 162 -5.02 6.61 -8.32
N ALA A 163 -5.30 5.40 -7.86
CA ALA A 163 -4.40 4.27 -7.95
C ALA A 163 -4.86 3.29 -9.03
N PHE A 164 -4.04 3.08 -10.06
CA PHE A 164 -4.23 2.03 -11.05
C PHE A 164 -3.57 0.75 -10.53
N MET A 165 -4.36 -0.13 -9.94
CA MET A 165 -3.91 -1.41 -9.36
C MET A 165 -3.80 -2.50 -10.45
N ASP A 166 -3.28 -2.15 -11.63
CA ASP A 166 -3.12 -3.06 -12.76
C ASP A 166 -1.93 -4.00 -12.51
N GLY A 167 -2.23 -5.24 -12.11
CA GLY A 167 -1.25 -6.25 -11.74
C GLY A 167 -1.17 -6.51 -10.23
N ILE A 168 -0.05 -7.10 -9.82
CA ILE A 168 0.20 -7.49 -8.42
C ILE A 168 0.27 -6.26 -7.52
N THR A 169 -0.55 -6.26 -6.46
CA THR A 169 -0.68 -5.22 -5.43
C THR A 169 -0.59 -5.89 -4.06
N MET A 170 0.58 -5.87 -3.43
CA MET A 170 0.84 -6.55 -2.15
C MET A 170 1.68 -5.66 -1.22
N GLY A 171 1.59 -5.85 0.11
CA GLY A 171 2.38 -5.11 1.11
C GLY A 171 2.39 -3.60 0.87
N GLY A 172 3.57 -2.98 0.71
CA GLY A 172 3.69 -1.56 0.36
C GLY A 172 2.87 -1.08 -0.85
N GLY A 173 2.57 -1.96 -1.83
CA GLY A 173 1.64 -1.59 -2.91
C GLY A 173 0.21 -1.39 -2.43
N VAL A 174 -0.21 -2.13 -1.41
CA VAL A 174 -1.48 -1.90 -0.72
C VAL A 174 -1.44 -0.54 -0.01
N GLY A 175 -0.37 -0.19 0.70
CA GLY A 175 -0.20 1.13 1.33
C GLY A 175 -0.35 2.31 0.36
N LEU A 176 0.26 2.19 -0.82
CA LEU A 176 0.20 3.20 -1.88
C LEU A 176 -1.19 3.37 -2.54
N SER A 177 -2.13 2.45 -2.30
CA SER A 177 -3.40 2.38 -3.03
C SER A 177 -4.63 2.35 -2.12
N ILE A 178 -4.65 1.58 -1.04
CA ILE A 178 -5.85 1.32 -0.24
C ILE A 178 -6.43 2.57 0.43
N HIS A 179 -5.56 3.53 0.75
CA HIS A 179 -5.95 4.80 1.35
C HIS A 179 -6.40 5.85 0.34
N ALA A 180 -6.22 5.58 -0.96
CA ALA A 180 -6.69 6.45 -2.01
C ALA A 180 -8.22 6.38 -2.15
N PRO A 181 -8.88 7.51 -2.48
CA PRO A 181 -10.30 7.52 -2.78
C PRO A 181 -10.66 6.72 -4.02
N PHE A 182 -9.87 6.84 -5.08
CA PHE A 182 -10.10 6.10 -6.32
C PHE A 182 -9.08 4.98 -6.44
N ARG A 183 -9.57 3.75 -6.33
CA ARG A 183 -8.80 2.52 -6.45
C ARG A 183 -9.38 1.72 -7.61
N ILE A 184 -8.63 1.65 -8.70
CA ILE A 184 -9.07 1.02 -9.94
C ILE A 184 -8.43 -0.36 -10.03
N ALA A 185 -9.24 -1.40 -9.95
CA ALA A 185 -8.85 -2.75 -10.29
C ALA A 185 -9.04 -3.02 -11.79
N THR A 186 -8.27 -3.97 -12.30
CA THR A 186 -8.34 -4.51 -13.67
C THR A 186 -8.45 -6.02 -13.61
N GLU A 187 -8.58 -6.68 -14.77
CA GLU A 187 -8.47 -8.13 -14.89
C GLU A 187 -7.12 -8.70 -14.42
N ASN A 188 -6.06 -7.88 -14.37
CA ASN A 188 -4.73 -8.30 -13.93
C ASN A 188 -4.51 -8.10 -12.42
N SER A 189 -5.42 -7.42 -11.72
CA SER A 189 -5.26 -7.11 -10.31
C SER A 189 -5.15 -8.37 -9.44
N ILE A 190 -4.12 -8.43 -8.60
CA ILE A 190 -3.96 -9.46 -7.58
C ILE A 190 -3.63 -8.76 -6.27
N PHE A 191 -4.57 -8.79 -5.33
CA PHE A 191 -4.43 -8.21 -4.00
C PHE A 191 -4.10 -9.29 -2.98
N ALA A 192 -3.10 -9.05 -2.13
CA ALA A 192 -2.83 -9.90 -0.97
C ALA A 192 -1.99 -9.17 0.09
N MET A 193 -2.11 -9.66 1.34
CA MET A 193 -1.25 -9.28 2.47
C MET A 193 -0.43 -10.51 2.92
N PRO A 194 0.69 -10.84 2.23
CA PRO A 194 1.50 -12.03 2.49
C PRO A 194 2.45 -11.94 3.70
N GLU A 195 2.29 -10.96 4.58
CA GLU A 195 3.23 -10.64 5.65
C GLU A 195 3.38 -11.78 6.67
N THR A 196 2.28 -12.46 7.03
CA THR A 196 2.34 -13.63 7.96
C THR A 196 3.11 -14.81 7.38
N THR A 197 3.28 -14.86 6.05
CA THR A 197 4.08 -15.88 5.34
C THR A 197 5.58 -15.66 5.53
N ILE A 198 6.01 -14.43 5.77
CA ILE A 198 7.42 -14.02 5.94
C ILE A 198 7.78 -13.71 7.39
N GLY A 199 6.92 -14.06 8.35
CA GLY A 199 7.17 -13.77 9.77
C GLY A 199 6.96 -12.32 10.15
N PHE A 200 6.07 -11.62 9.44
CA PHE A 200 5.70 -10.23 9.67
C PHE A 200 4.18 -10.10 9.85
N PHE A 201 3.69 -8.92 10.19
CA PHE A 201 2.26 -8.64 10.37
C PHE A 201 1.74 -7.75 9.22
N PRO A 202 0.45 -7.83 8.86
CA PRO A 202 -0.14 -6.88 7.92
C PRO A 202 -0.01 -5.44 8.45
N ASP A 203 0.72 -4.60 7.72
CA ASP A 203 1.05 -3.22 8.08
C ASP A 203 0.49 -2.23 7.05
N VAL A 204 1.12 -1.07 6.86
CA VAL A 204 0.72 -0.02 5.91
C VAL A 204 -0.75 0.41 6.05
N GLY A 205 -1.21 0.51 7.30
CA GLY A 205 -2.58 0.85 7.65
C GLY A 205 -3.56 -0.33 7.59
N ALA A 206 -3.09 -1.57 7.43
CA ALA A 206 -3.94 -2.76 7.44
C ALA A 206 -4.74 -2.92 8.73
N SER A 207 -4.19 -2.54 9.88
CA SER A 207 -4.95 -2.51 11.14
C SER A 207 -6.08 -1.48 11.15
N PHE A 208 -6.10 -0.53 10.21
CA PHE A 208 -7.21 0.40 10.00
C PHE A 208 -8.22 -0.13 8.98
N PHE A 209 -7.79 -0.56 7.80
CA PHE A 209 -8.73 -0.88 6.71
C PHE A 209 -9.28 -2.31 6.76
N LEU A 210 -8.48 -3.31 7.17
CA LEU A 210 -8.95 -4.71 7.21
C LEU A 210 -10.11 -4.88 8.21
N PRO A 211 -10.06 -4.35 9.45
CA PRO A 211 -11.19 -4.47 10.37
C PRO A 211 -12.48 -3.76 9.91
N ARG A 212 -12.38 -2.87 8.91
CA ARG A 212 -13.49 -2.12 8.31
C ARG A 212 -14.00 -2.74 7.00
N MET A 213 -13.38 -3.83 6.53
CA MET A 213 -13.96 -4.65 5.47
C MET A 213 -15.23 -5.34 5.98
N GLU A 214 -16.12 -5.67 5.06
CA GLU A 214 -17.42 -6.24 5.39
C GLU A 214 -17.30 -7.65 6.01
N GLY A 215 -18.16 -7.94 6.98
CA GLY A 215 -18.17 -9.20 7.72
C GLY A 215 -16.83 -9.51 8.39
N ALA A 216 -16.28 -10.70 8.11
CA ALA A 216 -14.99 -11.16 8.62
C ALA A 216 -13.86 -11.19 7.58
N MET A 217 -14.10 -10.65 6.38
CA MET A 217 -13.15 -10.74 5.27
C MET A 217 -11.78 -10.18 5.61
N GLY A 218 -11.74 -9.06 6.33
CA GLY A 218 -10.47 -8.46 6.74
C GLY A 218 -9.60 -9.36 7.60
N LEU A 219 -10.19 -9.99 8.62
CA LEU A 219 -9.45 -10.91 9.50
C LEU A 219 -9.03 -12.18 8.74
N TYR A 220 -9.91 -12.71 7.90
CA TYR A 220 -9.59 -13.85 7.04
C TYR A 220 -8.37 -13.57 6.15
N LEU A 221 -8.38 -12.46 5.41
CA LEU A 221 -7.29 -12.06 4.52
C LEU A 221 -6.00 -11.76 5.31
N ALA A 222 -6.10 -11.12 6.48
CA ALA A 222 -4.96 -10.81 7.35
C ALA A 222 -4.22 -12.06 7.82
N LEU A 223 -4.94 -13.08 8.28
CA LEU A 223 -4.33 -14.27 8.88
C LEU A 223 -3.86 -15.29 7.84
N THR A 224 -4.66 -15.50 6.78
CA THR A 224 -4.39 -16.54 5.78
C THR A 224 -3.46 -16.07 4.67
N SER A 225 -3.38 -14.75 4.45
CA SER A 225 -2.74 -14.15 3.28
C SER A 225 -3.33 -14.62 1.95
N ASP A 226 -4.63 -14.96 1.93
CA ASP A 226 -5.29 -15.35 0.68
C ASP A 226 -5.39 -14.17 -0.30
N GLN A 227 -5.58 -14.50 -1.58
CA GLN A 227 -5.54 -13.53 -2.67
C GLN A 227 -6.94 -13.21 -3.17
N LEU A 228 -7.24 -11.92 -3.31
CA LEU A 228 -8.34 -11.46 -4.14
C LEU A 228 -7.83 -11.18 -5.55
N LYS A 229 -8.61 -11.52 -6.58
CA LYS A 229 -8.19 -11.38 -7.98
C LYS A 229 -9.23 -10.66 -8.81
N GLY A 230 -8.78 -9.80 -9.70
CA GLY A 230 -9.60 -9.09 -10.66
C GLY A 230 -10.81 -8.42 -10.03
N VAL A 231 -12.00 -8.82 -10.49
CA VAL A 231 -13.28 -8.25 -10.05
C VAL A 231 -13.59 -8.50 -8.56
N ASP A 232 -12.98 -9.51 -7.92
CA ASP A 232 -13.20 -9.76 -6.49
C ASP A 232 -12.70 -8.60 -5.62
N LEU A 233 -11.66 -7.87 -6.06
CA LEU A 233 -11.22 -6.67 -5.35
C LEU A 233 -12.36 -5.62 -5.30
N PHE A 234 -13.12 -5.50 -6.38
CA PHE A 234 -14.24 -4.57 -6.48
C PHE A 234 -15.42 -5.01 -5.61
N TYR A 235 -15.82 -6.28 -5.70
CA TYR A 235 -16.94 -6.81 -4.90
C TYR A 235 -16.71 -6.83 -3.39
N HIS A 236 -15.46 -6.98 -2.95
CA HIS A 236 -15.08 -6.94 -1.54
C HIS A 236 -14.60 -5.56 -1.05
N GLY A 237 -14.77 -4.51 -1.86
CA GLY A 237 -14.52 -3.11 -1.45
C GLY A 237 -13.04 -2.70 -1.38
N VAL A 238 -12.11 -3.59 -1.77
CA VAL A 238 -10.68 -3.25 -1.92
C VAL A 238 -10.50 -2.25 -3.06
N ALA A 239 -11.20 -2.44 -4.18
CA ALA A 239 -11.26 -1.49 -5.28
C ALA A 239 -12.60 -0.74 -5.26
N THR A 240 -12.57 0.54 -5.64
CA THR A 240 -13.77 1.35 -5.83
C THR A 240 -14.35 1.24 -7.23
N HIS A 241 -13.52 0.86 -8.20
CA HIS A 241 -13.85 0.80 -9.62
C HIS A 241 -13.18 -0.41 -10.25
N TYR A 242 -13.79 -0.95 -11.30
CA TYR A 242 -13.24 -2.02 -12.11
C TYR A 242 -13.23 -1.61 -13.58
N ILE A 243 -12.04 -1.43 -14.14
CA ILE A 243 -11.82 -0.93 -15.50
C ILE A 243 -10.86 -1.88 -16.22
N HIS A 244 -11.17 -2.25 -17.45
CA HIS A 244 -10.31 -3.14 -18.24
C HIS A 244 -8.95 -2.47 -18.53
N SER A 245 -7.84 -3.21 -18.43
CA SER A 245 -6.49 -2.62 -18.54
C SER A 245 -6.25 -1.86 -19.84
N SER A 246 -6.88 -2.29 -20.94
CA SER A 246 -6.75 -1.66 -22.27
C SER A 246 -7.28 -0.23 -22.36
N THR A 247 -8.17 0.19 -21.44
CA THR A 247 -8.76 1.54 -21.45
C THR A 247 -8.09 2.50 -20.47
N LEU A 248 -7.17 2.03 -19.62
CA LEU A 248 -6.51 2.86 -18.61
C LEU A 248 -5.75 4.07 -19.19
N GLN A 249 -5.10 3.90 -20.35
CA GLN A 249 -4.41 5.01 -21.02
C GLN A 249 -5.39 6.09 -21.49
N ALA A 250 -6.55 5.68 -22.02
CA ALA A 250 -7.60 6.59 -22.46
C ALA A 250 -8.25 7.30 -21.24
N LEU A 251 -8.43 6.58 -20.13
CA LEU A 251 -8.89 7.16 -18.87
C LEU A 251 -7.90 8.20 -18.33
N GLU A 252 -6.61 7.91 -18.31
CA GLU A 252 -5.57 8.88 -17.88
C GLU A 252 -5.58 10.14 -18.75
N ALA A 253 -5.74 9.99 -20.07
CA ALA A 253 -5.88 11.12 -20.97
C ALA A 253 -7.15 11.93 -20.67
N ARG A 254 -8.28 11.27 -20.42
CA ARG A 254 -9.54 11.94 -20.08
C ARG A 254 -9.47 12.69 -18.75
N LEU A 255 -8.85 12.10 -17.73
CA LEU A 255 -8.63 12.76 -16.44
C LEU A 255 -7.73 14.00 -16.58
N ALA A 256 -6.78 14.00 -17.53
CA ALA A 256 -5.92 15.14 -17.80
C ALA A 256 -6.68 16.35 -18.38
N GLU A 257 -7.77 16.11 -19.11
CA GLU A 257 -8.62 17.14 -19.71
C GLU A 257 -9.55 17.82 -18.69
N LEU A 258 -9.76 17.20 -17.52
CA LEU A 258 -10.63 17.77 -16.50
C LEU A 258 -10.08 19.10 -15.98
N GLN A 259 -10.92 20.12 -16.01
CA GLN A 259 -10.64 21.43 -15.41
C GLN A 259 -11.62 21.66 -14.26
N PHE A 260 -11.08 21.93 -13.08
CA PHE A 260 -11.86 22.22 -11.90
C PHE A 260 -11.83 23.73 -11.63
N PRO A 261 -12.97 24.43 -11.69
CA PRO A 261 -13.04 25.79 -11.18
C PRO A 261 -12.63 25.86 -9.70
N ASP A 262 -11.93 26.93 -9.32
CA ASP A 262 -11.36 27.08 -7.97
C ASP A 262 -12.41 27.04 -6.86
N TYR A 263 -13.64 27.48 -7.16
CA TYR A 263 -14.76 27.48 -6.21
C TYR A 263 -15.40 26.10 -5.99
N LEU A 264 -15.07 25.08 -6.78
CA LEU A 264 -15.61 23.74 -6.56
C LEU A 264 -15.04 23.14 -5.28
N SER A 265 -15.94 22.70 -4.41
CA SER A 265 -15.58 21.97 -3.20
C SER A 265 -14.87 20.65 -3.57
N PRO A 266 -14.01 20.12 -2.68
CA PRO A 266 -13.35 18.83 -2.92
C PRO A 266 -14.33 17.71 -3.29
N ASN A 267 -15.47 17.61 -2.59
CA ASN A 267 -16.50 16.59 -2.86
C ASN A 267 -17.10 16.70 -4.26
N GLN A 268 -17.29 17.91 -4.79
CA GLN A 268 -17.75 18.09 -6.18
C GLN A 268 -16.69 17.63 -7.19
N ARG A 269 -15.41 17.90 -6.91
CA ARG A 269 -14.30 17.39 -7.74
C ARG A 269 -14.26 15.87 -7.73
N PHE A 270 -14.43 15.23 -6.56
CA PHE A 270 -14.54 13.78 -6.44
C PHE A 270 -15.70 13.22 -7.27
N LYS A 271 -16.89 13.81 -7.22
CA LYS A 271 -18.04 13.37 -8.03
C LYS A 271 -17.80 13.45 -9.54
N ILE A 272 -17.13 14.50 -10.02
CA ILE A 272 -16.78 14.64 -11.44
C ILE A 272 -15.80 13.54 -11.86
N ILE A 273 -14.79 13.26 -11.03
CA ILE A 273 -13.81 12.21 -11.31
C ILE A 273 -14.44 10.82 -11.26
N ASP A 274 -15.29 10.54 -10.27
CA ASP A 274 -16.06 9.30 -10.17
C ASP A 274 -16.88 9.06 -11.45
N ALA A 275 -17.69 10.04 -11.87
CA ALA A 275 -18.44 9.97 -13.12
C ALA A 275 -17.54 9.77 -14.34
N THR A 276 -16.39 10.44 -14.39
CA THR A 276 -15.42 10.29 -15.49
C THR A 276 -14.81 8.89 -15.53
N ILE A 277 -14.54 8.26 -14.37
CA ILE A 277 -14.03 6.89 -14.33
C ILE A 277 -15.12 5.91 -14.80
N GLU A 278 -16.37 6.10 -14.37
CA GLU A 278 -17.50 5.25 -14.75
C GLU A 278 -17.80 5.28 -16.26
N GLU A 279 -17.46 6.35 -16.98
CA GLU A 279 -17.55 6.41 -18.46
C GLU A 279 -16.71 5.31 -19.16
N PHE A 280 -15.66 4.79 -18.49
CA PHE A 280 -14.76 3.76 -19.04
C PHE A 280 -15.10 2.34 -18.57
N SER A 281 -16.17 2.17 -17.81
CA SER A 281 -16.67 0.87 -17.37
C SER A 281 -17.16 0.04 -18.58
N THR A 282 -16.54 -1.11 -18.82
CA THR A 282 -16.87 -2.01 -19.96
C THR A 282 -17.79 -3.18 -19.58
N GLY A 283 -18.36 -3.15 -18.38
CA GLY A 283 -19.08 -4.28 -17.79
C GLY A 283 -18.16 -5.19 -16.97
N LEU A 284 -18.77 -5.98 -16.07
CA LEU A 284 -18.07 -6.89 -15.18
C LEU A 284 -17.94 -8.29 -15.81
N PRO A 285 -16.80 -8.98 -15.61
CA PRO A 285 -16.57 -10.31 -16.18
C PRO A 285 -17.37 -11.42 -15.49
N ALA A 286 -17.86 -11.18 -14.28
CA ALA A 286 -18.64 -12.13 -13.49
C ALA A 286 -19.74 -11.41 -12.69
N THR A 287 -20.88 -12.07 -12.54
CA THR A 287 -22.06 -11.54 -11.83
C THR A 287 -22.06 -11.87 -10.34
N LYS A 288 -21.11 -12.66 -9.85
CA LYS A 288 -20.91 -12.96 -8.43
C LYS A 288 -19.41 -13.01 -8.11
N PRO A 289 -18.98 -12.55 -6.92
CA PRO A 289 -17.61 -12.75 -6.47
C PRO A 289 -17.31 -14.22 -6.21
N GLN A 290 -16.03 -14.61 -6.21
CA GLN A 290 -15.61 -15.97 -5.88
C GLN A 290 -15.94 -16.34 -4.43
N ILE A 291 -15.76 -15.39 -3.50
CA ILE A 291 -16.12 -15.57 -2.09
C ILE A 291 -17.53 -15.03 -1.87
N SER A 292 -18.53 -15.86 -2.14
CA SER A 292 -19.96 -15.53 -2.01
C SER A 292 -20.73 -16.61 -1.25
N GLY A 293 -22.01 -16.34 -0.95
CA GLY A 293 -22.96 -17.36 -0.50
C GLY A 293 -22.51 -18.09 0.77
N GLU A 294 -22.60 -19.43 0.75
CA GLU A 294 -22.27 -20.26 1.91
C GLU A 294 -20.79 -20.18 2.34
N LEU A 295 -19.86 -20.03 1.39
CA LEU A 295 -18.45 -19.82 1.72
C LEU A 295 -18.26 -18.51 2.49
N ARG A 296 -18.88 -17.44 2.01
CA ARG A 296 -18.83 -16.14 2.67
C ARG A 296 -19.46 -16.17 4.06
N LYS A 297 -20.63 -16.81 4.22
CA LYS A 297 -21.26 -17.03 5.55
C LYS A 297 -20.34 -17.80 6.50
N THR A 298 -19.67 -18.83 5.98
CA THR A 298 -18.75 -19.66 6.77
C THR A 298 -17.53 -18.85 7.21
N ILE A 299 -16.96 -18.01 6.33
CA ILE A 299 -15.88 -17.08 6.69
C ILE A 299 -16.35 -16.13 7.80
N ASP A 300 -17.53 -15.52 7.65
CA ASP A 300 -18.09 -14.61 8.65
C ASP A 300 -18.29 -15.28 10.00
N LYS A 301 -18.69 -16.55 10.03
CA LYS A 301 -18.81 -17.36 11.25
C LYS A 301 -17.44 -17.70 11.85
N VAL A 302 -16.49 -18.15 11.06
CA VAL A 302 -15.18 -18.66 11.53
C VAL A 302 -14.23 -17.52 11.91
N PHE A 303 -14.25 -16.39 11.21
CA PHE A 303 -13.29 -15.29 11.40
C PHE A 303 -13.93 -14.04 12.00
N HIS A 304 -15.07 -14.16 12.69
CA HIS A 304 -15.75 -13.00 13.25
C HIS A 304 -14.84 -12.17 14.18
N LYS A 305 -15.08 -10.86 14.21
CA LYS A 305 -14.25 -9.85 14.91
C LYS A 305 -14.01 -10.09 16.41
N ASP A 306 -14.82 -10.96 17.04
CA ASP A 306 -14.77 -11.24 18.47
C ASP A 306 -14.17 -12.64 18.78
N GLN A 307 -13.57 -13.30 17.77
CA GLN A 307 -12.80 -14.53 17.96
C GLN A 307 -11.78 -14.32 19.08
N PRO A 308 -11.67 -15.20 20.11
CA PRO A 308 -10.83 -14.95 21.29
C PRO A 308 -9.36 -15.37 21.12
N SER A 309 -9.09 -16.38 20.27
CA SER A 309 -7.74 -16.88 19.99
C SER A 309 -7.66 -17.53 18.62
N ILE A 310 -6.44 -17.86 18.18
CA ILE A 310 -6.22 -18.66 16.96
C ILE A 310 -6.78 -20.09 17.14
N HIS A 311 -6.70 -20.66 18.34
CA HIS A 311 -7.26 -21.98 18.63
C HIS A 311 -8.76 -22.04 18.37
N SER A 312 -9.53 -21.03 18.78
CA SER A 312 -10.98 -20.99 18.49
C SER A 312 -11.31 -20.91 17.00
N ILE A 313 -10.44 -20.28 16.20
CA ILE A 313 -10.55 -20.28 14.73
C ILE A 313 -10.27 -21.68 14.19
N LEU A 314 -9.22 -22.35 14.66
CA LEU A 314 -8.87 -23.72 14.25
C LEU A 314 -9.96 -24.73 14.65
N ASP A 315 -10.53 -24.61 15.85
CA ASP A 315 -11.65 -25.44 16.30
C ASP A 315 -12.88 -25.23 15.40
N SER A 316 -13.20 -23.97 15.08
CA SER A 316 -14.30 -23.65 14.18
C SER A 316 -14.09 -24.21 12.77
N LEU A 317 -12.85 -24.20 12.26
CA LEU A 317 -12.50 -24.83 10.97
C LEU A 317 -12.63 -26.35 11.03
N ALA A 318 -12.21 -26.99 12.13
CA ALA A 318 -12.35 -28.43 12.33
C ALA A 318 -13.83 -28.86 12.43
N GLU A 319 -14.69 -28.04 13.04
CA GLU A 319 -16.13 -28.24 13.04
C GLU A 319 -16.71 -28.17 11.61
N VAL A 320 -16.28 -27.21 10.79
CA VAL A 320 -16.71 -27.11 9.39
C VAL A 320 -16.28 -28.34 8.60
N GLU A 321 -15.04 -28.81 8.78
CA GLU A 321 -14.48 -29.99 8.10
C GLU A 321 -15.22 -31.28 8.48
N SER A 322 -15.55 -31.46 9.76
CA SER A 322 -16.17 -32.68 10.30
C SER A 322 -17.71 -32.70 10.20
N SER A 323 -18.35 -31.55 10.02
CA SER A 323 -19.81 -31.46 9.98
C SER A 323 -20.43 -32.23 8.81
N ALA A 324 -21.47 -33.02 9.10
CA ALA A 324 -22.25 -33.70 8.08
C ALA A 324 -23.09 -32.73 7.21
N SER A 325 -23.38 -31.52 7.71
CA SER A 325 -24.17 -30.52 6.99
C SER A 325 -23.34 -29.63 6.07
N SER A 326 -22.01 -29.62 6.20
CA SER A 326 -21.11 -28.86 5.33
C SER A 326 -21.02 -29.52 3.95
N SER A 327 -21.06 -28.72 2.88
CA SER A 327 -20.75 -29.20 1.53
C SER A 327 -19.29 -29.65 1.42
N GLU A 328 -18.99 -30.49 0.44
CA GLU A 328 -17.63 -30.99 0.21
C GLU A 328 -16.64 -29.84 -0.09
N GLU A 329 -17.09 -28.83 -0.84
CA GLU A 329 -16.29 -27.64 -1.13
C GLU A 329 -15.90 -26.86 0.13
N LEU A 330 -16.83 -26.73 1.10
CA LEU A 330 -16.55 -26.08 2.38
C LEU A 330 -15.57 -26.89 3.23
N LYS A 331 -15.66 -28.22 3.21
CA LYS A 331 -14.71 -29.09 3.91
C LYS A 331 -13.31 -28.97 3.33
N ILE A 332 -13.19 -28.97 2.00
CA ILE A 332 -11.92 -28.75 1.30
C ILE A 332 -11.35 -27.37 1.63
N TRP A 333 -12.18 -26.32 1.61
CA TRP A 333 -11.77 -24.97 1.99
C TRP A 333 -11.29 -24.90 3.45
N ALA A 334 -12.03 -25.48 4.38
CA ALA A 334 -11.69 -25.45 5.81
C ALA A 334 -10.35 -26.15 6.07
N LYS A 335 -10.18 -27.36 5.52
CA LYS A 335 -8.93 -28.11 5.59
C LYS A 335 -7.74 -27.32 5.02
N LYS A 336 -7.89 -26.79 3.80
CA LYS A 336 -6.85 -25.97 3.16
C LYS A 336 -6.50 -24.72 3.97
N THR A 337 -7.50 -24.09 4.59
CA THR A 337 -7.32 -22.91 5.43
C THR A 337 -6.55 -23.26 6.70
N THR A 338 -6.90 -24.35 7.37
CA THR A 338 -6.16 -24.89 8.54
C THR A 338 -4.71 -25.19 8.17
N GLU A 339 -4.47 -25.94 7.09
CA GLU A 339 -3.12 -26.23 6.59
C GLU A 339 -2.34 -24.95 6.30
N THR A 340 -2.98 -23.95 5.68
CA THR A 340 -2.37 -22.65 5.38
C THR A 340 -1.93 -21.94 6.65
N LEU A 341 -2.81 -21.84 7.66
CA LEU A 341 -2.49 -21.19 8.94
C LEU A 341 -1.30 -21.86 9.64
N HIS A 342 -1.22 -23.20 9.63
CA HIS A 342 -0.09 -23.92 10.21
C HIS A 342 1.25 -23.65 9.49
N THR A 343 1.25 -23.18 8.25
CA THR A 343 2.49 -22.79 7.53
C THR A 343 3.03 -21.41 7.91
N ARG A 344 2.19 -20.56 8.53
CA ARG A 344 2.54 -19.18 8.90
C ARG A 344 3.37 -19.12 10.18
N SER A 345 3.99 -17.98 10.44
CA SER A 345 4.65 -17.71 11.72
C SER A 345 3.59 -17.60 12.83
N PRO A 346 3.67 -18.43 13.90
CA PRO A 346 2.70 -18.40 14.99
C PRO A 346 2.60 -17.05 15.69
N ILE A 347 3.75 -16.40 15.95
CA ILE A 347 3.77 -15.09 16.60
C ILE A 347 3.21 -14.00 15.69
N ALA A 348 3.52 -14.05 14.38
CA ALA A 348 2.95 -13.11 13.41
C ALA A 348 1.42 -13.20 13.33
N VAL A 349 0.87 -14.43 13.29
CA VAL A 349 -0.57 -14.66 13.31
C VAL A 349 -1.20 -14.16 14.62
N ALA A 350 -0.57 -14.41 15.77
CA ALA A 350 -1.08 -13.97 17.06
C ALA A 350 -1.07 -12.44 17.21
N VAL A 351 0.02 -11.78 16.79
CA VAL A 351 0.10 -10.31 16.74
C VAL A 351 -0.93 -9.75 15.75
N THR A 352 -1.08 -10.37 14.57
CA THR A 352 -2.09 -10.00 13.57
C THR A 352 -3.50 -10.04 14.15
N LEU A 353 -3.87 -11.14 14.82
CA LEU A 353 -5.16 -11.28 15.45
C LEU A 353 -5.40 -10.21 16.53
N GLN A 354 -4.38 -9.91 17.34
CA GLN A 354 -4.48 -8.86 18.37
C GLN A 354 -4.63 -7.46 17.75
N GLN A 355 -3.85 -7.12 16.72
CA GLN A 355 -3.95 -5.80 16.07
C GLN A 355 -5.31 -5.60 15.40
N MET A 356 -5.91 -6.63 14.79
CA MET A 356 -7.22 -6.49 14.13
C MET A 356 -8.31 -6.15 15.15
N ARG A 357 -8.20 -6.62 16.40
CA ARG A 357 -9.16 -6.32 17.47
C ARG A 357 -9.03 -4.91 18.03
N ILE A 358 -7.81 -4.42 18.21
CA ILE A 358 -7.56 -3.10 18.82
C ILE A 358 -7.54 -1.98 17.77
N GLY A 359 -7.01 -2.26 16.57
CA GLY A 359 -6.87 -1.32 15.46
C GLY A 359 -8.18 -0.83 14.85
N ARG A 360 -9.27 -1.62 15.02
CA ARG A 360 -10.62 -1.18 14.66
C ARG A 360 -11.09 0.09 15.40
N ARG A 361 -10.38 0.50 16.47
CA ARG A 361 -10.68 1.70 17.27
C ARG A 361 -9.67 2.83 17.06
N TRP A 362 -8.61 2.58 16.29
CA TRP A 362 -7.60 3.61 16.02
C TRP A 362 -8.09 4.54 14.92
N SER A 363 -7.66 5.80 15.03
CA SER A 363 -7.69 6.75 13.93
C SER A 363 -6.58 6.41 12.92
N ILE A 364 -6.65 6.98 11.72
CA ILE A 364 -5.64 6.71 10.68
C ILE A 364 -4.23 7.11 11.13
N SER A 365 -4.09 8.20 11.89
CA SER A 365 -2.79 8.66 12.39
C SER A 365 -2.27 7.78 13.53
N GLU A 366 -3.14 7.39 14.47
CA GLU A 366 -2.76 6.45 15.52
C GLU A 366 -2.33 5.11 14.91
N THR A 367 -3.03 4.62 13.89
CA THR A 367 -2.68 3.38 13.20
C THR A 367 -1.23 3.36 12.74
N PHE A 368 -0.77 4.35 11.96
CA PHE A 368 0.61 4.34 11.47
C PHE A 368 1.65 4.47 12.59
N GLN A 369 1.33 5.21 13.66
CA GLN A 369 2.21 5.31 14.82
C GLN A 369 2.32 3.98 15.58
N ARG A 370 1.21 3.27 15.76
CA ARG A 370 1.18 1.95 16.42
C ARG A 370 1.81 0.86 15.57
N GLU A 371 1.54 0.84 14.28
CA GLU A 371 2.16 -0.10 13.36
C GLU A 371 3.67 0.12 13.28
N TYR A 372 4.16 1.36 13.36
CA TYR A 372 5.59 1.65 13.46
C TYR A 372 6.25 1.04 14.70
N GLU A 373 5.58 1.13 15.86
CA GLU A 373 6.04 0.49 17.09
C GLU A 373 6.09 -1.03 16.92
N ILE A 374 5.03 -1.64 16.38
CA ILE A 374 4.95 -3.10 16.15
C ILE A 374 6.03 -3.55 15.15
N ALA A 375 6.19 -2.85 14.02
CA ALA A 375 7.20 -3.13 13.00
C ALA A 375 8.62 -3.05 13.56
N SER A 376 8.90 -2.07 14.42
CA SER A 376 10.21 -1.94 15.07
C SER A 376 10.53 -3.14 15.98
N HIS A 377 9.54 -3.71 16.67
CA HIS A 377 9.72 -4.95 17.43
C HIS A 377 9.99 -6.15 16.49
N PHE A 378 9.30 -6.24 15.35
CA PHE A 378 9.56 -7.29 14.36
C PHE A 378 10.94 -7.19 13.71
N MET A 379 11.52 -5.99 13.57
CA MET A 379 12.88 -5.85 13.04
C MET A 379 13.93 -6.52 13.93
N ALA A 380 13.69 -6.55 15.23
CA ALA A 380 14.52 -7.27 16.20
C ALA A 380 14.14 -8.75 16.33
N HIS A 381 12.98 -9.17 15.81
CA HIS A 381 12.46 -10.51 16.00
C HIS A 381 13.02 -11.52 14.98
N HIS A 382 13.27 -12.74 15.45
CA HIS A 382 13.85 -13.84 14.67
C HIS A 382 13.03 -14.17 13.40
N ASP A 383 11.70 -14.30 13.56
CA ASP A 383 10.81 -14.80 12.50
C ASP A 383 10.81 -13.92 11.25
N PHE A 384 10.98 -12.60 11.38
CA PHE A 384 11.07 -11.73 10.21
C PHE A 384 12.30 -12.09 9.35
N VAL A 385 13.47 -12.21 9.98
CA VAL A 385 14.72 -12.53 9.28
C VAL A 385 14.67 -13.94 8.70
N GLU A 386 14.21 -14.92 9.47
CA GLU A 386 14.07 -16.32 9.03
C GLU A 386 13.08 -16.44 7.86
N GLY A 387 11.89 -15.84 7.99
CA GLY A 387 10.84 -15.91 6.99
C GLY A 387 11.22 -15.24 5.68
N VAL A 388 11.74 -14.01 5.73
CA VAL A 388 12.24 -13.30 4.54
C VAL A 388 13.40 -14.06 3.90
N THR A 389 14.34 -14.58 4.69
CA THR A 389 15.47 -15.35 4.18
C THR A 389 15.00 -16.62 3.49
N ALA A 390 14.09 -17.37 4.11
CA ALA A 390 13.57 -18.61 3.56
C ALA A 390 12.76 -18.36 2.27
N ARG A 391 11.85 -17.38 2.26
CA ARG A 391 10.90 -17.18 1.15
C ARG A 391 11.47 -16.36 0.00
N LEU A 392 12.19 -15.27 0.28
CA LEU A 392 12.61 -14.33 -0.76
C LEU A 392 14.06 -14.51 -1.20
N ILE A 393 14.96 -14.82 -0.26
CA ILE A 393 16.40 -14.97 -0.55
C ILE A 393 16.71 -16.38 -1.04
N LYS A 394 16.35 -17.40 -0.24
CA LYS A 394 16.60 -18.82 -0.56
C LYS A 394 15.52 -19.43 -1.43
N ARG A 395 14.32 -18.84 -1.47
CA ARG A 395 13.14 -19.35 -2.19
C ARG A 395 12.82 -20.82 -1.83
N SER A 396 12.97 -21.15 -0.55
CA SER A 396 12.69 -22.47 -0.02
C SER A 396 11.19 -22.77 -0.04
N LYS A 397 10.88 -24.00 -0.43
CA LYS A 397 9.52 -24.56 -0.32
C LYS A 397 9.20 -25.03 1.10
N GLU A 398 10.23 -25.32 1.89
CA GLU A 398 10.08 -25.79 3.27
C GLU A 398 9.47 -24.70 4.16
N ARG A 399 8.79 -25.14 5.22
CA ARG A 399 8.26 -24.24 6.25
C ARG A 399 9.45 -23.64 7.02
N PRO A 400 9.55 -22.30 7.13
CA PRO A 400 10.62 -21.67 7.91
C PRO A 400 10.57 -22.12 9.37
N ARG A 401 11.72 -22.10 10.03
CA ARG A 401 11.82 -22.54 11.43
C ARG A 401 11.43 -21.39 12.35
N TRP A 402 10.14 -21.22 12.55
CA TRP A 402 9.59 -20.16 13.38
C TRP A 402 9.96 -20.33 14.85
N ASN A 403 10.00 -19.23 15.58
CA ASN A 403 10.22 -19.19 17.01
C ASN A 403 9.27 -18.15 17.64
N PRO A 404 8.22 -18.57 18.35
CA PRO A 404 7.76 -19.96 18.61
C PRO A 404 7.37 -20.71 17.33
N ASN A 405 7.51 -22.05 17.34
CA ASN A 405 7.30 -22.87 16.13
C ASN A 405 5.87 -23.38 15.97
N THR A 406 5.08 -23.43 17.04
CA THR A 406 3.66 -23.83 17.03
C THR A 406 2.78 -22.77 17.70
N PHE A 407 1.46 -22.83 17.50
CA PHE A 407 0.53 -21.91 18.14
C PHE A 407 0.43 -22.12 19.66
N ASP A 408 0.66 -23.34 20.14
CA ASP A 408 0.61 -23.67 21.57
C ASP A 408 1.77 -23.04 22.35
N ASP A 409 2.90 -22.82 21.67
CA ASP A 409 4.09 -22.23 22.27
C ASP A 409 4.00 -20.69 22.38
N VAL A 410 3.00 -20.05 21.76
CA VAL A 410 2.83 -18.59 21.79
C VAL A 410 2.22 -18.16 23.12
N LYS A 411 2.97 -17.41 23.94
CA LYS A 411 2.45 -16.87 25.19
C LYS A 411 1.83 -15.50 24.97
N ARG A 412 0.82 -15.16 25.77
CA ARG A 412 0.20 -13.83 25.77
C ARG A 412 1.19 -12.70 26.04
N SER A 413 2.21 -12.94 26.88
CA SER A 413 3.29 -11.99 27.15
C SER A 413 4.09 -11.66 25.89
N ASP A 414 4.34 -12.67 25.04
CA ASP A 414 5.15 -12.53 23.83
C ASP A 414 4.43 -11.63 22.83
N VAL A 415 3.11 -11.82 22.68
CA VAL A 415 2.26 -10.96 21.85
C VAL A 415 2.19 -9.55 22.43
N SER A 416 1.97 -9.41 23.73
CA SER A 416 1.80 -8.10 24.39
C SER A 416 3.04 -7.23 24.28
N ALA A 417 4.24 -7.82 24.18
CA ALA A 417 5.50 -7.09 24.00
C ALA A 417 5.54 -6.27 22.71
N PHE A 418 4.89 -6.72 21.62
CA PHE A 418 4.82 -5.98 20.36
C PHE A 418 3.99 -4.70 20.44
N PHE A 419 3.09 -4.62 21.42
CA PHE A 419 2.19 -3.48 21.64
C PHE A 419 2.62 -2.60 22.82
N ALA A 420 3.76 -2.93 23.45
CA ALA A 420 4.32 -2.12 24.52
C ALA A 420 4.92 -0.83 23.91
N ARG A 421 4.60 0.32 24.51
CA ARG A 421 5.23 1.59 24.12
C ARG A 421 6.71 1.54 24.48
N GLN A 422 7.56 2.02 23.58
CA GLN A 422 8.98 2.18 23.87
C GLN A 422 9.17 3.42 24.75
N GLU A 423 9.55 3.22 26.02
CA GLU A 423 9.78 4.32 26.95
C GLU A 423 10.83 5.31 26.40
N GLY A 424 10.51 6.61 26.45
CA GLY A 424 11.42 7.68 26.04
C GLY A 424 11.54 7.90 24.52
N LYS A 425 10.75 7.21 23.68
CA LYS A 425 10.64 7.53 22.25
C LYS A 425 9.33 8.24 21.93
N ASP A 426 9.44 9.32 21.17
CA ASP A 426 8.27 10.01 20.62
C ASP A 426 7.57 9.12 19.57
N PRO A 427 6.25 9.25 19.39
CA PRO A 427 5.52 8.61 18.30
C PRO A 427 6.13 8.99 16.94
N LEU A 428 5.91 8.14 15.92
CA LEU A 428 6.35 8.42 14.56
C LEU A 428 5.84 9.82 14.12
N PRO A 429 6.74 10.77 13.79
CA PRO A 429 6.31 12.09 13.34
C PRO A 429 5.73 11.99 11.92
N LEU A 430 4.43 12.28 11.79
CA LEU A 430 3.72 12.25 10.52
C LEU A 430 3.87 13.57 9.77
N ILE A 431 3.68 13.54 8.44
CA ILE A 431 3.85 14.72 7.57
C ILE A 431 2.65 15.68 7.67
N SER A 432 1.47 15.11 7.87
CA SER A 432 0.20 15.82 7.95
C SER A 432 -0.35 15.69 9.37
N GLU A 433 -1.05 16.71 9.86
CA GLU A 433 -1.77 16.66 11.15
C GLU A 433 -3.23 16.19 10.99
N LYS A 434 -3.68 15.96 9.75
CA LYS A 434 -5.05 15.49 9.49
C LYS A 434 -5.22 14.07 10.01
N ASP A 435 -6.40 13.81 10.55
CA ASP A 435 -6.76 12.52 11.12
C ASP A 435 -8.26 12.24 10.94
N TYR A 436 -8.64 10.97 10.98
CA TYR A 436 -10.02 10.52 10.92
C TYR A 436 -10.17 9.09 11.45
N GLU A 437 -11.35 8.77 11.98
CA GLU A 437 -11.70 7.42 12.45
C GLU A 437 -12.35 6.58 11.34
N GLU A 438 -12.92 7.21 10.32
CA GLU A 438 -13.54 6.56 9.17
C GLU A 438 -13.10 7.23 7.88
N TYR A 439 -12.95 6.44 6.81
CA TYR A 439 -12.57 6.99 5.51
C TYR A 439 -13.59 8.02 5.03
N PRO A 440 -13.18 9.24 4.62
CA PRO A 440 -14.12 10.30 4.24
C PRO A 440 -14.82 10.06 2.90
N HIS A 441 -14.37 9.08 2.12
CA HIS A 441 -14.77 8.84 0.74
C HIS A 441 -15.30 7.41 0.51
N GLN A 442 -15.86 6.77 1.55
CA GLN A 442 -16.40 5.40 1.47
C GLN A 442 -17.53 5.23 0.44
N TRP A 443 -18.22 6.32 0.10
CA TRP A 443 -19.35 6.34 -0.83
C TRP A 443 -18.98 6.08 -2.31
N LEU A 444 -17.68 6.03 -2.65
CA LEU A 444 -17.20 5.79 -4.03
C LEU A 444 -17.25 4.31 -4.45
N GLY A 445 -17.29 3.39 -3.50
CA GLY A 445 -17.35 1.95 -3.77
C GLY A 445 -18.77 1.44 -4.01
N LEU A 446 -18.92 0.12 -4.01
CA LEU A 446 -20.25 -0.51 -3.96
C LEU A 446 -20.94 -0.24 -2.62
N PRO A 447 -22.29 -0.29 -2.57
CA PRO A 447 -23.03 -0.19 -1.32
C PRO A 447 -22.59 -1.28 -0.34
N LYS A 448 -22.45 -0.89 0.92
CA LYS A 448 -22.06 -1.82 1.99
C LYS A 448 -23.23 -2.71 2.43
N GLU A 449 -22.91 -3.85 3.03
CA GLU A 449 -23.87 -4.82 3.56
C GLU A 449 -24.86 -4.21 4.54
N ASP A 450 -24.40 -3.35 5.45
CA ASP A 450 -25.26 -2.64 6.41
C ASP A 450 -26.21 -1.65 5.72
N GLU A 451 -25.72 -0.92 4.72
CA GLU A 451 -26.54 -0.05 3.87
C GLU A 451 -27.63 -0.84 3.13
N ILE A 452 -27.28 -2.00 2.55
CA ILE A 452 -28.21 -2.85 1.80
C ILE A 452 -29.29 -3.41 2.73
N LEU A 453 -28.91 -3.95 3.89
CA LEU A 453 -29.85 -4.54 4.85
C LEU A 453 -30.77 -3.48 5.47
N GLN A 454 -30.27 -2.27 5.70
CA GLN A 454 -31.10 -1.16 6.16
C GLN A 454 -32.13 -0.76 5.09
N GLU A 455 -31.72 -0.71 3.82
CA GLU A 455 -32.60 -0.37 2.71
C GLU A 455 -33.65 -1.47 2.45
N ALA A 456 -33.31 -2.74 2.71
CA ALA A 456 -34.18 -3.89 2.51
C ALA A 456 -35.37 -3.99 3.47
N ALA A 457 -35.36 -3.24 4.58
CA ALA A 457 -36.40 -3.30 5.59
C ALA A 457 -37.79 -2.94 5.00
N GLY A 458 -38.62 -3.97 4.75
CA GLY A 458 -39.98 -3.83 4.24
C GLY A 458 -40.08 -3.54 2.73
N LYS A 459 -39.00 -3.77 1.97
CA LYS A 459 -38.95 -3.58 0.51
C LYS A 459 -38.67 -4.90 -0.21
N SER A 460 -39.17 -5.04 -1.43
CA SER A 460 -38.77 -6.12 -2.33
C SER A 460 -37.34 -5.90 -2.86
N GLU A 461 -36.66 -6.97 -3.28
CA GLU A 461 -35.32 -6.90 -3.90
C GLU A 461 -35.26 -5.86 -5.03
N HIS A 462 -36.29 -5.82 -5.89
CA HIS A 462 -36.35 -4.88 -7.00
C HIS A 462 -36.37 -3.41 -6.53
N GLU A 463 -37.10 -3.11 -5.45
CA GLU A 463 -37.15 -1.77 -4.86
C GLU A 463 -35.82 -1.37 -4.22
N VAL A 464 -35.15 -2.30 -3.55
CA VAL A 464 -33.82 -2.09 -2.96
C VAL A 464 -32.78 -1.81 -4.05
N VAL A 465 -32.75 -2.63 -5.10
CA VAL A 465 -31.85 -2.46 -6.24
C VAL A 465 -32.08 -1.11 -6.91
N ALA A 466 -33.34 -0.73 -7.17
CA ALA A 466 -33.66 0.56 -7.79
C ALA A 466 -33.18 1.74 -6.95
N ALA A 467 -33.43 1.72 -5.64
CA ALA A 467 -33.02 2.78 -4.72
C ALA A 467 -31.49 2.92 -4.63
N LEU A 468 -30.76 1.80 -4.52
CA LEU A 468 -29.31 1.82 -4.42
C LEU A 468 -28.63 2.14 -5.76
N LEU A 469 -29.19 1.71 -6.90
CA LEU A 469 -28.69 2.13 -8.21
C LEU A 469 -28.83 3.64 -8.39
N GLU A 470 -29.95 4.23 -8.01
CA GLU A 470 -30.13 5.69 -8.06
C GLU A 470 -29.11 6.41 -7.16
N LYS A 471 -28.97 5.94 -5.91
CA LYS A 471 -28.05 6.52 -4.93
C LYS A 471 -26.57 6.44 -5.36
N HIS A 472 -26.20 5.36 -6.03
CA HIS A 472 -24.83 5.10 -6.52
C HIS A 472 -24.64 5.46 -8.00
N GLY A 473 -25.53 6.29 -8.58
CA GLY A 473 -25.34 6.84 -9.93
C GLY A 473 -25.30 5.81 -11.05
N GLY A 474 -25.96 4.67 -10.88
CA GLY A 474 -25.98 3.58 -11.86
C GLY A 474 -24.69 2.77 -11.92
N LYS A 475 -23.83 2.83 -10.90
CA LYS A 475 -22.56 2.09 -10.82
C LYS A 475 -22.77 0.59 -11.09
N GLN A 476 -21.93 0.03 -11.97
CA GLN A 476 -21.97 -1.40 -12.31
C GLN A 476 -21.67 -2.27 -11.06
N GLY A 477 -22.25 -3.47 -10.97
CA GLY A 477 -22.03 -4.38 -9.83
C GLY A 477 -22.93 -4.12 -8.62
N VAL A 478 -23.62 -2.97 -8.55
CA VAL A 478 -24.56 -2.66 -7.46
C VAL A 478 -25.67 -3.71 -7.39
N ARG A 479 -26.26 -4.05 -8.54
CA ARG A 479 -27.33 -5.05 -8.62
C ARG A 479 -26.85 -6.41 -8.12
N GLU A 480 -25.70 -6.85 -8.61
CA GLU A 480 -25.08 -8.14 -8.29
C GLU A 480 -24.72 -8.23 -6.80
N LYS A 481 -24.17 -7.15 -6.24
CA LYS A 481 -23.84 -7.03 -4.82
C LYS A 481 -25.09 -7.09 -3.95
N VAL A 482 -26.14 -6.35 -4.30
CA VAL A 482 -27.41 -6.38 -3.56
C VAL A 482 -28.01 -7.78 -3.56
N ALA A 483 -28.08 -8.42 -4.72
CA ALA A 483 -28.62 -9.79 -4.83
C ALA A 483 -27.82 -10.80 -3.98
N GLU A 484 -26.49 -10.72 -4.00
CA GLU A 484 -25.63 -11.61 -3.19
C GLU A 484 -25.85 -11.40 -1.68
N VAL A 485 -25.96 -10.14 -1.24
CA VAL A 485 -26.17 -9.82 0.17
C VAL A 485 -27.55 -10.30 0.64
N LEU A 486 -28.62 -10.00 -0.10
CA LEU A 486 -29.97 -10.44 0.26
C LEU A 486 -30.08 -11.97 0.29
N GLU A 487 -29.47 -12.67 -0.68
CA GLU A 487 -29.38 -14.13 -0.70
C GLU A 487 -28.65 -14.68 0.55
N ARG A 488 -27.60 -14.01 1.04
CA ARG A 488 -26.91 -14.46 2.25
C ARG A 488 -27.74 -14.27 3.52
N TYR A 489 -28.48 -13.17 3.64
CA TYR A 489 -29.25 -12.87 4.84
C TYR A 489 -30.67 -13.44 4.82
N ASN A 490 -31.10 -14.06 3.71
CA ASN A 490 -32.45 -14.57 3.50
C ASN A 490 -33.53 -13.49 3.74
N VAL A 491 -33.29 -12.27 3.23
CA VAL A 491 -34.17 -11.10 3.38
C VAL A 491 -34.94 -10.84 2.09
#